data_AF-A0A836PVC2-F1
#
_entry.id   AF-A0A836PVC2-F1
#
_cell.length_a   1.000
_cell.length_b   1.000
_cell.length_c   1.000
_cell.angle_alpha   90.00
_cell.angle_beta   90.00
_cell.angle_gamma   90.00
#
_symmetry.space_group_name_H-M   'P 1'
#
loop_
_entity.id
_entity.type
_entity.pdbx_description
1 polymer ?
#
loop_
_entity_poly.entity_id
_entity_poly.type
_entity_poly.pdbx_seq_one_letter_code
_entity_poly.pdbx_strand_id
1 'polypeptide(L)'
;MPYDLDDTDLLILKSLQEDGRKSFRQISREIKVSPPTIKARYERLVNIGLIKSIKPDIDLSKIDKRGKDQLTEDIIQNLKEQKKHFHVKIDNLKVKIKCEFCGGPINNKPKVFKFANFERFFCCVTCRKDYRQKYGGRIQSIIEQYNEQRRTKPSR
;
A
#
# COMPACT_ATOMS: atom_id res chain seq x y z
N MET A 1 -7.40 -12.93 8.27
CA MET A 1 -7.09 -12.98 9.71
C MET A 1 -5.68 -12.44 9.91
N PRO A 2 -5.42 -11.65 10.96
CA PRO A 2 -4.06 -11.25 11.32
C PRO A 2 -3.22 -12.50 11.66
N TYR A 3 -1.97 -12.55 11.18
CA TYR A 3 -1.04 -13.63 11.52
C TYR A 3 -0.48 -13.39 12.91
N ASP A 4 -0.53 -14.44 13.75
CA ASP A 4 0.16 -14.43 15.03
C ASP A 4 1.67 -14.60 14.78
N LEU A 5 2.46 -13.69 15.33
CA LEU A 5 3.91 -13.65 15.18
C LEU A 5 4.55 -13.95 16.52
N ASP A 6 5.33 -15.02 16.57
CA ASP A 6 6.09 -15.37 17.76
C ASP A 6 7.17 -14.32 18.02
N ASP A 7 7.67 -14.25 19.26
CA ASP A 7 8.78 -13.38 19.63
C ASP A 7 10.03 -13.59 18.74
N THR A 8 10.27 -14.84 18.32
CA THR A 8 11.37 -15.16 17.40
C THR A 8 11.18 -14.52 16.03
N ASP A 9 9.93 -14.48 15.53
CA ASP A 9 9.64 -13.89 14.22
C ASP A 9 9.81 -12.37 14.28
N LEU A 10 9.39 -11.73 15.37
CA LEU A 10 9.60 -10.31 15.61
C LEU A 10 11.10 -9.97 15.70
N LEU A 11 11.92 -10.81 16.33
CA LEU A 11 13.37 -10.63 16.41
C LEU A 11 14.04 -10.78 15.03
N ILE A 12 13.62 -11.76 14.23
CA ILE A 12 14.10 -11.94 12.86
C ILE A 12 13.79 -10.70 12.02
N LEU A 13 12.55 -10.17 12.13
CA LEU A 13 12.14 -8.97 11.41
C LEU A 13 12.95 -7.73 11.83
N LYS A 14 13.20 -7.55 13.14
CA LYS A 14 14.04 -6.45 13.63
C LYS A 14 15.47 -6.54 13.10
N SER A 15 16.09 -7.71 13.17
CA SER A 15 17.47 -7.90 12.68
C SER A 15 17.60 -7.64 11.17
N LEU A 16 16.62 -8.09 10.38
CA LEU A 16 16.57 -7.81 8.94
C LEU A 16 16.26 -6.34 8.60
N GLN A 17 15.53 -5.64 9.46
CA GLN A 17 15.23 -4.22 9.27
C GLN A 17 16.45 -3.33 9.52
N GLU A 18 17.32 -3.71 10.46
CA GLU A 18 18.60 -3.03 10.70
C GLU A 18 19.58 -3.21 9.54
N ASP A 19 19.73 -4.46 9.07
CA ASP A 19 20.55 -4.76 7.90
C ASP A 19 20.00 -5.99 7.15
N GLY A 20 19.33 -5.73 6.03
CA GLY A 20 18.76 -6.77 5.18
C GLY A 20 19.80 -7.65 4.48
N ARG A 21 21.11 -7.32 4.60
CA ARG A 21 22.21 -8.12 4.06
C ARG A 21 22.72 -9.18 5.04
N LYS A 22 22.23 -9.19 6.28
CA LYS A 22 22.64 -10.19 7.29
C LYS A 22 22.32 -11.60 6.81
N SER A 23 23.30 -12.49 6.98
CA SER A 23 23.11 -13.92 6.74
C SER A 23 22.30 -14.58 7.88
N PHE A 24 21.61 -15.68 7.60
CA PHE A 24 20.93 -16.46 8.64
C PHE A 24 21.86 -16.92 9.77
N ARG A 25 23.16 -17.08 9.49
CA ARG A 25 24.17 -17.39 10.51
C ARG A 25 24.44 -16.21 11.46
N GLN A 26 24.44 -14.98 10.97
CA GLN A 26 24.58 -13.79 11.82
C GLN A 26 23.34 -13.60 12.68
N ILE A 27 22.16 -13.69 12.08
CA ILE A 27 20.87 -13.62 12.78
C ILE A 27 20.77 -14.71 13.87
N SER A 28 21.27 -15.92 13.58
CA SER A 28 21.34 -17.03 14.53
C SER A 28 22.15 -16.70 15.80
N ARG A 29 23.28 -16.00 15.65
CA ARG A 29 24.13 -15.59 16.79
C ARG A 29 23.46 -14.52 17.64
N GLU A 30 22.74 -13.59 17.01
CA GLU A 30 22.03 -12.51 17.69
C GLU A 30 20.83 -13.04 18.50
N ILE A 31 20.02 -13.90 17.87
CA ILE A 31 18.74 -14.37 18.41
C ILE A 31 18.90 -15.68 19.23
N LYS A 32 20.08 -16.31 19.20
CA LYS A 32 20.37 -17.62 19.83
C LYS A 32 19.45 -18.75 19.35
N VAL A 33 19.02 -18.67 18.10
CA VAL A 33 18.18 -19.69 17.44
C VAL A 33 18.99 -20.34 16.33
N SER A 34 18.78 -21.64 16.08
CA SER A 34 19.55 -22.35 15.06
C SER A 34 19.27 -21.80 13.65
N PRO A 35 20.27 -21.79 12.75
CA PRO A 35 20.08 -21.35 11.37
C PRO A 35 18.94 -22.04 10.60
N PRO A 36 18.70 -23.37 10.70
CA PRO A 36 17.58 -24.00 9.99
C PRO A 36 16.21 -23.50 10.49
N THR A 37 16.07 -23.23 11.79
CA THR A 37 14.82 -22.67 12.35
C THR A 37 14.57 -21.26 11.83
N ILE A 38 15.61 -20.42 11.75
CA ILE A 38 15.49 -19.06 11.19
C ILE A 38 15.11 -19.12 9.71
N LYS A 39 15.73 -20.03 8.94
CA LYS A 39 15.39 -20.22 7.52
C LYS A 39 13.92 -20.60 7.35
N ALA A 40 13.45 -21.61 8.09
CA ALA A 40 12.07 -22.07 8.01
C ALA A 40 11.07 -20.95 8.40
N ARG A 41 11.38 -20.19 9.46
CA ARG A 41 10.56 -19.04 9.89
C ARG A 41 10.56 -17.92 8.85
N TYR A 42 11.71 -17.58 8.30
CA TYR A 42 11.84 -16.58 7.24
C TYR A 42 11.03 -16.98 5.98
N GLU A 43 11.17 -18.23 5.51
CA GLU A 43 10.41 -18.75 4.37
C GLU A 43 8.91 -18.71 4.65
N ARG A 44 8.48 -19.08 5.86
CA ARG A 44 7.08 -18.93 6.29
C ARG A 44 6.61 -17.48 6.18
N LEU A 45 7.38 -16.52 6.67
CA LEU A 45 7.06 -15.08 6.62
C LEU A 45 6.97 -14.53 5.19
N VAL A 46 7.77 -15.06 4.27
CA VAL A 46 7.71 -14.72 2.84
C VAL A 46 6.47 -15.34 2.19
N ASN A 47 6.23 -16.63 2.42
CA ASN A 47 5.11 -17.38 1.81
C ASN A 47 3.75 -16.82 2.21
N ILE A 48 3.59 -16.36 3.46
CA ILE A 48 2.36 -15.72 3.92
C ILE A 48 2.21 -14.25 3.43
N GLY A 49 3.23 -13.72 2.74
CA GLY A 49 3.22 -12.36 2.18
C GLY A 49 3.48 -11.25 3.20
N LEU A 50 3.98 -11.58 4.40
CA LEU A 50 4.39 -10.62 5.42
C LEU A 50 5.69 -9.93 4.98
N ILE A 51 6.69 -10.70 4.56
CA ILE A 51 7.90 -10.18 3.91
C ILE A 51 7.65 -10.16 2.40
N LYS A 52 7.49 -8.95 1.86
CA LYS A 52 7.19 -8.75 0.42
C LYS A 52 8.44 -8.69 -0.46
N SER A 53 9.51 -8.10 0.06
CA SER A 53 10.78 -7.93 -0.65
C SER A 53 11.83 -7.39 0.30
N ILE A 54 13.08 -7.83 0.17
CA ILE A 54 14.25 -7.19 0.76
C ILE A 54 14.88 -6.30 -0.31
N LYS A 55 15.14 -5.03 0.01
CA LYS A 55 15.75 -4.08 -0.93
C LYS A 55 17.11 -3.65 -0.41
N PRO A 56 18.17 -3.69 -1.25
CA PRO A 56 19.45 -3.12 -0.86
C PRO A 56 19.34 -1.60 -0.80
N ASP A 57 19.98 -1.00 0.20
CA ASP A 57 20.23 0.44 0.23
C ASP A 57 21.50 0.72 -0.60
N ILE A 58 21.32 1.43 -1.72
CA ILE A 58 22.36 1.64 -2.72
C ILE A 58 22.76 3.10 -2.71
N ASP A 59 24.03 3.35 -2.38
CA ASP A 59 24.63 4.67 -2.49
C ASP A 59 24.93 5.00 -3.96
N LEU A 60 24.01 5.73 -4.58
CA LEU A 60 24.12 6.17 -5.96
C LEU A 60 25.33 7.09 -6.19
N SER A 61 25.90 7.72 -5.17
CA SER A 61 27.07 8.61 -5.35
C SER A 61 28.30 7.85 -5.85
N LYS A 62 28.42 6.57 -5.46
CA LYS A 62 29.54 5.67 -5.80
C LYS A 62 29.39 4.96 -7.14
N ILE A 63 28.32 5.27 -7.88
CA ILE A 63 28.04 4.67 -9.18
C ILE A 63 28.45 5.64 -10.28
N ASP A 64 29.12 5.13 -11.30
CA ASP A 64 29.51 5.89 -12.48
C ASP A 64 28.27 6.32 -13.29
N LYS A 65 28.45 7.25 -14.24
CA LYS A 65 27.32 7.78 -15.01
C LYS A 65 26.60 6.68 -15.80
N ARG A 66 27.34 5.71 -16.35
CA ARG A 66 26.77 4.58 -17.11
C ARG A 66 25.92 3.66 -16.23
N GLY A 67 26.40 3.32 -15.03
CA GLY A 67 25.66 2.52 -14.07
C GLY A 67 24.44 3.24 -13.51
N LYS A 68 24.51 4.57 -13.34
CA LYS A 68 23.36 5.40 -12.95
C LYS A 68 22.27 5.37 -14.03
N ASP A 69 22.62 5.54 -15.29
CA ASP A 69 21.66 5.58 -16.39
C ASP A 69 20.95 4.22 -16.54
N GLN A 70 21.70 3.11 -16.46
CA GLN A 70 21.13 1.75 -16.49
C GLN A 70 20.24 1.46 -15.29
N LEU A 71 20.69 1.77 -14.06
CA LEU A 71 19.87 1.59 -12.87
C LEU A 71 18.60 2.44 -12.93
N THR A 72 18.68 3.65 -13.48
CA THR A 72 17.51 4.53 -13.62
C THR A 72 16.52 3.96 -14.62
N GLU A 73 16.97 3.43 -15.76
CA GLU A 73 16.08 2.74 -16.71
C GLU A 73 15.44 1.48 -16.12
N ASP A 74 16.22 0.64 -15.45
CA ASP A 74 15.74 -0.60 -14.81
C ASP A 74 14.79 -0.30 -13.65
N ILE A 75 15.08 0.73 -12.84
CA ILE A 75 14.20 1.20 -11.77
C ILE A 75 12.92 1.79 -12.38
N ILE A 76 13.00 2.56 -13.47
CA ILE A 76 11.82 3.09 -14.17
C ILE A 76 10.98 1.94 -14.77
N GLN A 77 11.60 0.92 -15.36
CA GLN A 77 10.90 -0.27 -15.86
C GLN A 77 10.24 -1.05 -14.73
N ASN A 78 10.96 -1.35 -13.65
CA ASN A 78 10.42 -2.02 -12.47
C ASN A 78 9.33 -1.18 -11.77
N LEU A 79 9.46 0.15 -11.73
CA LEU A 79 8.41 1.06 -11.24
C LEU A 79 7.20 1.08 -12.17
N LYS A 80 7.39 0.99 -13.50
CA LYS A 80 6.29 0.87 -14.47
C LYS A 80 5.55 -0.46 -14.31
N GLU A 81 6.25 -1.54 -14.03
CA GLU A 81 5.66 -2.86 -13.73
C GLU A 81 4.96 -2.88 -12.36
N GLN A 82 5.56 -2.31 -11.31
CA GLN A 82 4.93 -2.17 -9.99
C GLN A 82 3.74 -1.21 -10.00
N LYS A 83 3.72 -0.19 -10.87
CA LYS A 83 2.58 0.73 -11.06
C LYS A 83 1.38 0.07 -11.74
N LYS A 84 1.51 -1.08 -12.40
CA LYS A 84 0.36 -1.82 -12.95
C LYS A 84 -0.57 -2.38 -11.86
N HIS A 85 -0.12 -2.43 -10.60
CA HIS A 85 -0.94 -2.75 -9.44
C HIS A 85 -1.01 -1.57 -8.47
N PHE A 86 -1.70 -0.51 -8.87
CA PHE A 86 -1.86 0.69 -8.06
C PHE A 86 -2.62 0.38 -6.76
N HIS A 87 -1.94 0.57 -5.62
CA HIS A 87 -2.55 0.50 -4.29
C HIS A 87 -2.90 1.92 -3.83
N VAL A 88 -4.18 2.24 -3.71
CA VAL A 88 -4.60 3.39 -2.89
C VAL A 88 -4.32 3.00 -1.44
N LYS A 89 -3.41 3.72 -0.76
CA LYS A 89 -3.19 3.56 0.68
C LYS A 89 -4.29 4.33 1.42
N ILE A 90 -5.21 3.61 2.07
CA ILE A 90 -6.02 4.14 3.18
C ILE A 90 -5.58 3.36 4.40
N ASP A 91 -4.98 4.03 5.39
CA ASP A 91 -4.65 3.49 6.72
C ASP A 91 -4.13 2.05 6.74
N ASN A 92 -3.03 1.79 6.01
CA ASN A 92 -2.38 0.47 5.88
C ASN A 92 -3.22 -0.66 5.22
N LEU A 93 -4.45 -0.41 4.78
CA LEU A 93 -5.24 -1.38 4.00
C LEU A 93 -4.97 -1.23 2.49
N LYS A 94 -4.67 -2.36 1.83
CA LYS A 94 -4.53 -2.45 0.36
C LYS A 94 -5.85 -2.92 -0.26
N VAL A 95 -6.72 -1.99 -0.67
CA VAL A 95 -8.02 -2.33 -1.26
C VAL A 95 -7.99 -2.20 -2.78
N LYS A 96 -8.48 -3.23 -3.49
CA LYS A 96 -8.80 -3.14 -4.93
C LYS A 96 -10.11 -2.37 -5.07
N ILE A 97 -10.03 -1.10 -5.44
CA ILE A 97 -11.20 -0.23 -5.61
C ILE A 97 -11.64 -0.24 -7.09
N LYS A 98 -12.94 -0.45 -7.32
CA LYS A 98 -13.57 -0.36 -8.64
C LYS A 98 -14.22 1.02 -8.80
N CYS A 99 -14.35 1.49 -10.04
CA CYS A 99 -15.05 2.73 -10.34
C CYS A 99 -16.54 2.60 -9.99
N GLU A 100 -17.08 3.56 -9.24
CA GLU A 100 -18.48 3.54 -8.82
C GLU A 100 -19.49 3.80 -9.94
N PHE A 101 -19.03 4.30 -11.09
CA PHE A 101 -19.90 4.57 -12.23
C PHE A 101 -19.87 3.43 -13.26
N CYS A 102 -18.70 3.11 -13.80
CA CYS A 102 -18.56 2.10 -14.86
C CYS A 102 -18.22 0.69 -14.35
N GLY A 103 -17.94 0.52 -13.06
CA GLY A 103 -17.52 -0.78 -12.49
C GLY A 103 -16.10 -1.23 -12.86
N GLY A 104 -15.42 -0.50 -13.76
CA GLY A 104 -14.07 -0.83 -14.22
C GLY A 104 -12.99 -0.69 -13.15
N PRO A 105 -11.84 -1.36 -13.31
CA PRO A 105 -10.72 -1.22 -12.38
C PRO A 105 -10.13 0.20 -12.42
N ILE A 106 -9.76 0.73 -11.27
CA ILE A 106 -9.09 2.04 -11.19
C ILE A 106 -7.57 1.80 -11.24
N ASN A 107 -7.01 1.93 -12.44
CA ASN A 107 -5.58 1.65 -12.70
C ASN A 107 -4.65 2.83 -12.34
N ASN A 108 -5.20 4.04 -12.26
CA ASN A 108 -4.47 5.29 -12.00
C ASN A 108 -4.95 5.93 -10.68
N LYS A 109 -4.39 7.09 -10.30
CA LYS A 109 -4.90 7.87 -9.16
C LYS A 109 -6.41 8.14 -9.35
N PRO A 110 -7.28 7.68 -8.44
CA PRO A 110 -8.72 7.81 -8.61
C PRO A 110 -9.12 9.28 -8.66
N LYS A 111 -10.08 9.60 -9.52
CA LYS A 111 -10.79 10.89 -9.43
C LYS A 111 -11.77 10.76 -8.27
N VAL A 112 -11.57 11.54 -7.23
CA VAL A 112 -12.39 11.51 -6.02
C VAL A 112 -13.48 12.57 -6.11
N PHE A 113 -14.68 12.22 -5.67
CA PHE A 113 -15.77 13.17 -5.43
C PHE A 113 -16.24 13.02 -3.98
N LYS A 114 -16.13 14.10 -3.20
CA LYS A 114 -16.50 14.11 -1.78
C LYS A 114 -17.78 14.90 -1.59
N PHE A 115 -18.69 14.38 -0.79
CA PHE A 115 -19.91 15.07 -0.38
C PHE A 115 -20.39 14.53 0.97
N ALA A 116 -20.85 15.42 1.87
CA ALA A 116 -21.17 15.06 3.25
C ALA A 116 -19.99 14.29 3.91
N ASN A 117 -20.25 13.10 4.44
CA ASN A 117 -19.25 12.16 4.96
C ASN A 117 -18.81 11.08 3.95
N PHE A 118 -19.19 11.20 2.68
CA PHE A 118 -18.92 10.19 1.66
C PHE A 118 -17.81 10.61 0.70
N GLU A 119 -16.98 9.64 0.33
CA GLU A 119 -15.99 9.78 -0.74
C GLU A 119 -16.27 8.72 -1.81
N ARG A 120 -16.40 9.14 -3.06
CA ARG A 120 -16.60 8.25 -4.21
C ARG A 120 -15.39 8.25 -5.13
N PHE A 121 -15.04 7.09 -5.67
CA PHE A 121 -13.83 6.88 -6.48
C PHE A 121 -14.15 6.53 -7.94
N PHE A 122 -13.50 7.23 -8.87
CA PHE A 122 -13.72 7.06 -10.32
C PHE A 122 -12.42 6.82 -11.10
N CYS A 123 -12.50 6.05 -12.19
CA CYS A 123 -11.36 5.75 -13.06
C CYS A 123 -10.96 6.94 -13.96
N CYS A 124 -11.90 7.82 -14.34
CA CYS A 124 -11.65 8.98 -15.20
C CYS A 124 -12.54 10.18 -14.85
N VAL A 125 -12.25 11.34 -15.45
CA VAL A 125 -13.03 12.59 -15.22
C VAL A 125 -14.45 12.47 -15.75
N THR A 126 -14.64 11.74 -16.85
CA THR A 126 -15.95 11.49 -17.48
C THR A 126 -16.86 10.72 -16.54
N CYS A 127 -16.44 9.57 -16.02
CA CYS A 127 -17.20 8.79 -15.05
C CYS A 127 -17.61 9.60 -13.81
N ARG A 128 -16.76 10.52 -13.34
CA ARG A 128 -17.09 11.43 -12.24
C ARG A 128 -18.18 12.43 -12.64
N LYS A 129 -18.08 13.03 -13.83
CA LYS A 129 -19.08 13.98 -14.34
C LYS A 129 -20.43 13.30 -14.53
N ASP A 130 -20.43 12.14 -15.19
CA ASP A 130 -21.63 11.37 -15.49
C ASP A 130 -22.32 10.89 -14.20
N TYR A 131 -21.55 10.47 -13.20
CA TYR A 131 -22.08 10.14 -11.88
C TYR A 131 -22.77 11.32 -11.22
N ARG A 132 -22.13 12.51 -11.22
CA ARG A 132 -22.72 13.73 -10.64
C ARG A 132 -24.00 14.13 -11.37
N GLN A 133 -24.03 13.98 -12.69
CA GLN A 133 -25.20 14.31 -13.50
C GLN A 133 -26.34 13.31 -13.27
N LYS A 134 -26.04 12.00 -13.29
CA LYS A 134 -27.04 10.93 -13.15
C LYS A 134 -27.63 10.85 -11.75
N TYR A 135 -26.82 11.07 -10.71
CA TYR A 135 -27.24 10.91 -9.31
C TYR A 135 -27.37 12.25 -8.56
N GLY A 136 -27.34 13.38 -9.27
CA GLY A 136 -27.30 14.74 -8.69
C GLY A 136 -28.39 15.00 -7.65
N GLY A 137 -29.64 14.67 -7.95
CA GLY A 137 -30.76 14.85 -7.01
C GLY A 137 -30.59 14.06 -5.71
N ARG A 138 -30.17 12.79 -5.80
CA ARG A 138 -29.93 11.94 -4.62
C ARG A 138 -28.74 12.42 -3.79
N ILE A 139 -27.69 12.90 -4.45
CA ILE A 139 -26.51 13.46 -3.78
C ILE A 139 -26.91 14.70 -2.98
N GLN A 140 -27.74 15.56 -3.56
CA GLN A 140 -28.22 16.78 -2.91
C GLN A 140 -29.03 16.48 -1.64
N SER A 141 -29.96 15.53 -1.69
CA SER A 141 -30.72 15.11 -0.51
C SER A 141 -29.83 14.56 0.60
N ILE A 142 -28.78 13.81 0.27
CA ILE A 142 -27.82 13.29 1.27
C ILE A 142 -27.03 14.43 1.93
N ILE A 143 -26.66 15.46 1.17
CA ILE A 143 -25.95 16.64 1.68
C ILE A 143 -26.83 17.42 2.65
N GLU A 144 -28.10 17.64 2.28
CA GLU A 144 -29.08 18.36 3.11
C GLU A 144 -29.30 17.64 4.45
N GLN A 145 -29.57 16.34 4.41
CA GLN A 145 -29.74 15.51 5.61
C GLN A 145 -28.50 15.53 6.51
N TYR A 146 -27.30 15.50 5.93
CA TYR A 146 -26.06 15.57 6.69
C TYR A 146 -25.88 16.93 7.40
N ASN A 147 -26.24 18.02 6.71
CA ASN A 147 -26.13 19.37 7.28
C ASN A 147 -27.15 19.60 8.40
N GLU A 148 -28.36 19.06 8.28
CA GLU A 148 -29.38 19.10 9.34
C GLU A 148 -28.90 18.35 10.59
N GLN A 149 -28.36 17.15 10.42
CA GLN A 149 -27.80 16.35 11.53
C GLN A 149 -26.60 17.01 12.23
N ARG A 150 -25.82 17.81 11.50
CA ARG A 150 -24.72 18.59 12.09
C ARG A 150 -25.21 19.78 12.90
N ARG A 151 -26.33 20.41 12.52
CA ARG A 151 -26.90 21.57 13.23
C ARG A 151 -27.53 21.20 14.57
N THR A 152 -27.98 19.96 14.74
CA THR A 152 -28.66 19.48 15.95
C THR A 152 -27.73 18.86 17.00
N LYS A 153 -26.41 18.83 16.77
CA LYS A 153 -25.44 18.25 17.71
C LYS A 153 -24.98 19.32 18.72
N PRO A 154 -25.26 19.21 20.03
CA PRO A 154 -24.85 20.23 21.00
C PRO A 154 -23.33 20.25 21.11
N SER A 155 -22.74 21.46 21.10
CA SER A 155 -21.33 21.68 21.41
C SER A 155 -21.08 21.25 22.85
N ARG A 156 -20.38 20.13 23.05
CA ARG A 156 -19.66 19.83 24.28
C ARG A 156 -18.21 20.22 24.10
#